data_AF-A0A4Z2C9A3-F1
#
_entry.id   AF-A0A4Z2C9A3-F1
#
_cell.length_a   1.000
_cell.length_b   1.000
_cell.length_c   1.000
_cell.angle_alpha   90.00
_cell.angle_beta   90.00
_cell.angle_gamma   90.00
#
_symmetry.space_group_name_H-M   'P 1'
#
loop_
_entity.id
_entity.type
_entity.pdbx_description
1 polymer ?
#
loop_
_entity_poly.entity_id
_entity_poly.type
_entity_poly.pdbx_seq_one_letter_code
_entity_poly.pdbx_strand_id
1 'polypeptide(L)'
;MYNGELLLERLQMRQRVEAERRERIFNDKVRTIGIDKEALDMQVIEKKKREEAAEKDEQAYHAEMLHNSRVLNLLHRKQQKEKRTMEKALVAYQHQCQLPWSQRERGLKCDDGQMMLPGLAGEDPYFRVRQQKQKAQLKQWLIEQQTDQSIQRRQQKLKDWLHDQNRIEMDNKALELQSAEVQTRNAVAVATKEHNLAMMAEKKHRSHLDGLTEAASTRVGVPGLRSERIATPERLQEMILFQKHQMKEKWRMEMEKKQENEHHDRVRLDSARTALLMERQQARQSKELRCNLDRTNVKIAQEQREQRPDIRRGRIDESFFTQFNTCSR
;
A
#
# COMPACT_ATOMS: atom_id res chain seq x y z
N MET A 1 -13.32 -31.57 67.10
CA MET A 1 -14.45 -30.63 66.92
C MET A 1 -14.33 -29.75 65.66
N TYR A 2 -13.16 -29.62 65.03
CA TYR A 2 -12.91 -28.70 63.89
C TYR A 2 -13.54 -29.04 62.52
N ASN A 3 -13.98 -30.28 62.26
CA ASN A 3 -14.49 -30.66 60.93
C ASN A 3 -15.96 -30.29 60.69
N GLY A 4 -16.75 -30.14 61.75
CA GLY A 4 -18.18 -29.80 61.65
C GLY A 4 -18.42 -28.32 61.37
N GLU A 5 -17.64 -27.45 61.99
CA GLU A 5 -17.71 -25.98 61.82
C GLU A 5 -17.30 -25.58 60.39
N LEU A 6 -16.23 -26.18 59.86
CA LEU A 6 -15.78 -25.95 58.48
C LEU A 6 -16.81 -26.39 57.42
N LEU A 7 -17.57 -27.46 57.71
CA LEU A 7 -18.66 -27.92 56.84
C LEU A 7 -19.86 -26.98 56.89
N LEU A 8 -20.16 -26.44 58.07
CA LEU A 8 -21.24 -25.48 58.27
C LEU A 8 -20.96 -24.17 57.54
N GLU A 9 -19.73 -23.66 57.63
CA GLU A 9 -19.28 -22.47 56.90
C GLU A 9 -19.37 -22.68 55.38
N ARG A 10 -18.92 -23.83 54.87
CA ARG A 10 -19.04 -24.16 53.44
C ARG A 10 -20.50 -24.23 52.97
N LEU A 11 -21.39 -24.76 53.80
CA LEU A 11 -22.82 -24.79 53.51
C LEU A 11 -23.42 -23.38 53.48
N GLN A 12 -23.06 -22.53 54.44
CA GLN A 12 -23.50 -21.14 54.48
C GLN A 12 -22.99 -20.34 53.28
N MET A 13 -21.72 -20.52 52.89
CA MET A 13 -21.17 -19.88 51.70
C MET A 13 -21.86 -20.34 50.42
N ARG A 14 -22.18 -21.63 50.31
CA ARG A 14 -22.96 -22.15 49.17
C ARG A 14 -24.36 -21.56 49.12
N GLN A 15 -25.04 -21.45 50.25
CA GLN A 15 -26.37 -20.83 50.32
C GLN A 15 -26.33 -19.35 49.93
N ARG A 16 -25.32 -18.60 50.36
CA ARG A 16 -25.11 -17.19 49.99
C ARG A 16 -24.88 -17.04 48.48
N VAL A 17 -23.97 -17.84 47.91
CA VAL A 17 -23.70 -17.85 46.46
C VAL A 17 -24.93 -18.29 45.66
N GLU A 18 -25.70 -19.25 46.14
CA GLU A 18 -26.98 -19.65 45.52
C GLU A 18 -28.02 -18.53 45.57
N ALA A 19 -28.11 -17.77 46.66
CA ALA A 19 -29.02 -16.65 46.79
C ALA A 19 -28.69 -15.55 45.78
N GLU A 20 -27.42 -15.13 45.71
CA GLU A 20 -26.93 -14.14 44.73
C GLU A 20 -27.10 -14.61 43.27
N ARG A 21 -26.98 -15.93 43.02
CA ARG A 21 -27.24 -16.52 41.71
C ARG A 21 -28.73 -16.52 41.38
N ARG A 22 -29.60 -16.88 42.33
CA ARG A 22 -31.06 -16.87 42.16
C ARG A 22 -31.55 -15.46 41.83
N GLU A 23 -31.10 -14.44 42.55
CA GLU A 23 -31.47 -13.05 42.28
C GLU A 23 -31.13 -12.62 40.83
N ARG A 24 -29.98 -13.02 40.29
CA ARG A 24 -29.60 -12.75 38.90
C ARG A 24 -30.42 -13.52 37.88
N ILE A 25 -30.80 -14.76 38.18
CA ILE A 25 -31.60 -15.62 37.28
C ILE A 25 -33.05 -15.17 37.21
N PHE A 26 -33.62 -14.75 38.35
CA PHE A 26 -35.02 -14.33 38.45
C PHE A 26 -35.26 -12.87 38.03
N ASN A 27 -34.20 -12.05 37.94
CA ASN A 27 -34.31 -10.70 37.41
C ASN A 27 -34.22 -10.70 35.88
N ASP A 28 -35.37 -10.58 35.20
CA ASP A 28 -35.47 -10.65 33.73
C ASP A 28 -34.62 -9.58 33.00
N LYS A 29 -34.44 -8.40 33.61
CA LYS A 29 -33.63 -7.32 33.05
C LYS A 29 -32.13 -7.64 33.07
N VAL A 30 -31.64 -8.22 34.17
CA VAL A 30 -30.24 -8.68 34.29
C VAL A 30 -30.01 -9.89 33.38
N ARG A 31 -30.99 -10.78 33.23
CA ARG A 31 -30.92 -11.91 32.31
C ARG A 31 -30.85 -11.50 30.85
N THR A 32 -31.55 -10.43 30.47
CA THR A 32 -31.65 -9.99 29.08
C THR A 32 -30.51 -9.04 28.68
N ILE A 33 -30.04 -8.17 29.59
CA ILE A 33 -29.10 -7.06 29.28
C ILE A 33 -28.06 -6.85 30.40
N GLY A 34 -27.75 -7.88 31.20
CA GLY A 34 -26.78 -7.76 32.28
C GLY A 34 -25.40 -7.37 31.77
N ILE A 35 -24.98 -6.13 32.05
CA ILE A 35 -23.69 -5.56 31.65
C ILE A 35 -23.02 -4.98 32.89
N ASP A 36 -21.77 -5.36 33.10
CA ASP A 36 -20.91 -4.76 34.12
C ASP A 36 -20.31 -3.46 33.58
N LYS A 37 -20.95 -2.33 33.91
CA LYS A 37 -20.56 -1.01 33.42
C LYS A 37 -19.21 -0.57 33.97
N GLU A 38 -18.97 -0.83 35.25
CA GLU A 38 -17.73 -0.42 35.93
C GLU A 38 -16.53 -1.14 35.32
N ALA A 39 -16.65 -2.44 35.04
CA ALA A 39 -15.59 -3.19 34.36
C ALA A 39 -15.34 -2.68 32.93
N LEU A 40 -16.39 -2.34 32.17
CA LEU A 40 -16.23 -1.79 30.81
C LEU A 40 -15.60 -0.40 30.82
N ASP A 41 -16.01 0.47 31.73
CA ASP A 41 -15.43 1.81 31.88
C ASP A 41 -13.94 1.71 32.23
N MET A 42 -13.56 0.79 33.11
CA MET A 42 -12.16 0.47 33.41
C MET A 42 -11.38 -0.03 32.19
N GLN A 43 -11.97 -0.92 31.37
CA GLN A 43 -11.35 -1.40 30.14
C GLN A 43 -11.13 -0.28 29.12
N VAL A 44 -12.09 0.64 28.98
CA VAL A 44 -11.97 1.80 28.08
C VAL A 44 -10.85 2.72 28.55
N ILE A 45 -10.75 2.99 29.86
CA ILE A 45 -9.66 3.81 30.42
C ILE A 45 -8.31 3.13 30.20
N GLU A 46 -8.21 1.83 30.42
CA GLU A 46 -6.98 1.07 30.18
C GLU A 46 -6.58 1.10 28.70
N LYS A 47 -7.54 0.92 27.79
CA LYS A 47 -7.30 0.98 26.35
C LYS A 47 -6.78 2.36 25.92
N LYS A 48 -7.40 3.44 26.41
CA LYS A 48 -6.93 4.82 26.14
C LYS A 48 -5.51 5.05 26.65
N LYS A 49 -5.20 4.59 27.86
CA LYS A 49 -3.83 4.69 28.40
C LYS A 49 -2.81 3.94 27.54
N ARG A 50 -3.17 2.78 27.00
CA ARG A 50 -2.31 2.02 26.07
C ARG A 50 -2.12 2.76 24.74
N GLU A 51 -3.20 3.32 24.19
CA GLU A 51 -3.16 4.14 22.97
C GLU A 51 -2.26 5.38 23.18
N GLU A 52 -2.44 6.13 24.26
CA GLU A 52 -1.60 7.30 24.60
C GLU A 52 -0.13 6.92 24.84
N ALA A 53 0.15 5.75 25.41
CA ALA A 53 1.52 5.26 25.58
C ALA A 53 2.16 4.94 24.23
N ALA A 54 1.43 4.25 23.35
CA ALA A 54 1.89 3.94 21.99
C ALA A 54 2.14 5.23 21.18
N GLU A 55 1.26 6.24 21.27
CA GLU A 55 1.45 7.53 20.62
C GLU A 55 2.72 8.24 21.13
N LYS A 56 3.00 8.19 22.43
CA LYS A 56 4.23 8.77 23.01
C LYS A 56 5.47 8.05 22.51
N ASP A 57 5.42 6.73 22.41
CA ASP A 57 6.52 5.93 21.86
C ASP A 57 6.76 6.28 20.39
N GLU A 58 5.71 6.35 19.57
CA GLU A 58 5.78 6.77 18.17
C GLU A 58 6.35 8.19 18.02
N GLN A 59 5.92 9.13 18.86
CA GLN A 59 6.45 10.49 18.89
C GLN A 59 7.95 10.51 19.25
N ALA A 60 8.37 9.70 20.21
CA ALA A 60 9.78 9.57 20.59
C ALA A 60 10.62 9.00 19.43
N TYR A 61 10.16 7.93 18.78
CA TYR A 61 10.81 7.36 17.60
C TYR A 61 10.91 8.37 16.44
N HIS A 62 9.83 9.11 16.19
CA HIS A 62 9.82 10.13 15.15
C HIS A 62 10.82 11.27 15.46
N ALA A 63 10.88 11.72 16.71
CA ALA A 63 11.84 12.73 17.15
C ALA A 63 13.30 12.25 17.00
N GLU A 64 13.59 10.99 17.35
CA GLU A 64 14.90 10.38 17.18
C GLU A 64 15.29 10.27 15.69
N MET A 65 14.35 9.86 14.83
CA MET A 65 14.56 9.82 13.38
C MET A 65 14.93 11.20 12.81
N LEU A 66 14.22 12.25 13.23
CA LEU A 66 14.53 13.62 12.82
C LEU A 66 15.92 14.05 13.31
N HIS A 67 16.29 13.70 14.54
CA HIS A 67 17.63 13.97 15.08
C HIS A 67 18.71 13.26 14.26
N ASN A 68 18.55 11.95 14.03
CA ASN A 68 19.49 11.13 13.27
C ASN A 68 19.65 11.65 11.83
N SER A 69 18.56 12.03 11.18
CA SER A 69 18.59 12.66 9.84
C SER A 69 19.42 13.95 9.84
N ARG A 70 19.24 14.82 10.84
CA ARG A 70 20.04 16.06 10.97
C ARG A 70 21.53 15.75 11.19
N VAL A 71 21.85 14.78 12.04
CA VAL A 71 23.23 14.35 12.31
C VAL A 71 23.88 13.80 11.05
N LEU A 72 23.21 12.92 10.31
CA LEU A 72 23.71 12.37 9.04
C LEU A 72 23.99 13.46 8.01
N ASN A 73 23.10 14.44 7.88
CA ASN A 73 23.33 15.59 7.00
C ASN A 73 24.57 16.40 7.39
N LEU A 74 24.80 16.61 8.68
CA LEU A 74 25.99 17.31 9.17
C LEU A 74 27.26 16.51 8.88
N LEU A 75 27.26 15.20 9.15
CA LEU A 75 28.38 14.31 8.87
C LEU A 75 28.71 14.26 7.39
N HIS A 76 27.70 14.17 6.53
CA HIS A 76 27.88 14.18 5.08
C HIS A 76 28.54 15.49 4.60
N ARG A 77 28.10 16.64 5.13
CA ARG A 77 28.71 17.94 4.81
C ARG A 77 30.16 18.03 5.29
N LYS A 78 30.50 17.48 6.46
CA LYS A 78 31.88 17.42 6.95
C LYS A 78 32.76 16.58 6.02
N GLN A 79 32.31 15.37 5.69
CA GLN A 79 33.02 14.47 4.77
C GLN A 79 33.25 15.12 3.40
N GLN A 80 32.24 15.81 2.84
CA GLN A 80 32.41 16.53 1.58
C GLN A 80 33.45 17.64 1.67
N LYS A 81 33.50 18.38 2.79
CA LYS A 81 34.53 19.42 3.00
C LYS A 81 35.92 18.80 3.08
N GLU A 82 36.08 17.70 3.84
CA GLU A 82 37.34 16.96 3.95
C GLU A 82 37.82 16.44 2.59
N LYS A 83 36.90 15.85 1.80
CA LYS A 83 37.19 15.43 0.43
C LYS A 83 37.69 16.60 -0.42
N ARG A 84 37.00 17.75 -0.40
CA ARG A 84 37.43 18.95 -1.13
C ARG A 84 38.79 19.47 -0.66
N THR A 85 39.07 19.43 0.65
CA THR A 85 40.39 19.85 1.16
C THR A 85 41.50 18.90 0.72
N MET A 86 41.24 17.58 0.73
CA MET A 86 42.20 16.59 0.23
C MET A 86 42.46 16.75 -1.26
N GLU A 87 41.42 16.94 -2.06
CA GLU A 87 41.53 17.20 -3.50
C GLU A 87 42.35 18.47 -3.79
N LYS A 88 42.09 19.55 -3.05
CA LYS A 88 42.89 20.79 -3.15
C LYS A 88 44.34 20.57 -2.76
N ALA A 89 44.61 19.81 -1.70
CA ALA A 89 45.98 19.49 -1.28
C ALA A 89 46.71 18.65 -2.34
N LEU A 90 46.03 17.67 -2.94
CA LEU A 90 46.57 16.87 -4.05
C LEU A 90 46.91 17.75 -5.25
N VAL A 91 46.00 18.63 -5.65
CA VAL A 91 46.22 19.56 -6.77
C VAL A 91 47.37 20.53 -6.45
N ALA A 92 47.43 21.07 -5.23
CA ALA A 92 48.54 21.92 -4.80
C ALA A 92 49.89 21.17 -4.84
N TYR A 93 49.91 19.93 -4.38
CA TYR A 93 51.10 19.07 -4.44
C TYR A 93 51.53 18.78 -5.88
N GLN A 94 50.58 18.45 -6.77
CA GLN A 94 50.85 18.29 -8.20
C GLN A 94 51.44 19.58 -8.80
N HIS A 95 50.88 20.74 -8.47
CA HIS A 95 51.39 22.03 -8.90
C HIS A 95 52.75 22.41 -8.31
N GLN A 96 53.19 21.81 -7.21
CA GLN A 96 54.51 22.11 -6.63
C GLN A 96 55.58 21.12 -7.07
N CYS A 97 55.24 19.83 -7.17
CA CYS A 97 56.20 18.75 -7.35
C CYS A 97 56.15 18.12 -8.75
N GLN A 98 54.99 18.15 -9.42
CA GLN A 98 54.78 17.57 -10.76
C GLN A 98 54.70 18.65 -11.83
N LEU A 99 55.49 19.69 -11.65
CA LEU A 99 55.61 20.75 -12.63
C LEU A 99 56.34 20.20 -13.86
N PRO A 100 55.97 20.65 -15.07
CA PRO A 100 56.70 20.22 -16.26
C PRO A 100 58.22 20.43 -16.14
N TRP A 101 58.68 21.42 -15.33
CA TRP A 101 60.09 21.78 -15.18
C TRP A 101 60.86 20.96 -14.14
N SER A 102 60.17 20.22 -13.27
CA SER A 102 60.80 19.29 -12.33
C SER A 102 61.11 17.92 -12.94
N GLN A 103 60.71 17.67 -14.20
CA GLN A 103 61.10 16.46 -14.94
C GLN A 103 62.57 16.49 -15.34
N ARG A 104 63.32 15.49 -14.88
CA ARG A 104 64.77 15.30 -15.11
C ARG A 104 65.18 15.19 -16.59
N GLU A 105 64.23 15.00 -17.50
CA GLU A 105 64.43 14.80 -18.94
C GLU A 105 64.44 16.09 -19.77
N ARG A 106 64.27 17.27 -19.13
CA ARG A 106 64.20 18.55 -19.85
C ARG A 106 65.54 19.18 -20.28
N GLY A 107 66.67 18.53 -20.03
CA GLY A 107 67.95 18.90 -20.65
C GLY A 107 68.01 18.63 -22.16
N LEU A 108 66.98 18.02 -22.76
CA LEU A 108 66.93 17.62 -24.17
C LEU A 108 65.77 18.25 -24.96
N LYS A 109 65.23 19.39 -24.51
CA LYS A 109 64.34 20.19 -25.35
C LYS A 109 65.07 21.47 -25.70
N CYS A 110 65.79 21.41 -26.83
CA CYS A 110 66.25 22.61 -27.52
C CYS A 110 65.03 23.49 -27.77
N ASP A 111 65.00 24.65 -27.12
CA ASP A 111 64.38 25.81 -27.73
C ASP A 111 65.19 26.11 -29.01
N ASP A 112 64.46 26.38 -30.09
CA ASP A 112 64.96 26.81 -31.40
C ASP A 112 65.80 25.79 -32.18
N GLY A 113 65.13 24.75 -32.67
CA GLY A 113 65.71 23.81 -33.62
C GLY A 113 64.64 23.14 -34.47
N GLN A 114 64.37 23.74 -35.62
CA GLN A 114 63.57 23.21 -36.71
C GLN A 114 64.14 21.85 -37.17
N MET A 115 63.80 20.76 -36.45
CA MET A 115 64.11 19.38 -36.80
C MET A 115 62.90 18.49 -36.52
N MET A 116 61.77 18.82 -37.16
CA MET A 116 60.67 17.87 -37.37
C MET A 116 60.34 17.95 -38.85
N LEU A 117 60.34 16.79 -39.54
CA LEU A 117 59.88 16.67 -40.92
C LEU A 117 58.45 17.26 -41.00
N PRO A 118 58.22 18.34 -41.78
CA PRO A 118 56.87 18.91 -41.89
C PRO A 118 55.91 17.92 -42.54
N GLY A 119 54.74 17.70 -41.95
CA GLY A 119 53.63 17.00 -42.62
C GLY A 119 53.47 15.51 -42.29
N LEU A 120 53.70 15.10 -41.04
CA LEU A 120 53.22 13.79 -40.57
C LEU A 120 51.68 13.79 -40.58
N ALA A 121 51.06 12.86 -41.32
CA ALA A 121 49.62 12.80 -41.55
C ALA A 121 48.74 12.69 -40.28
N GLY A 122 49.34 12.44 -39.11
CA GLY A 122 48.65 12.37 -37.82
C GLY A 122 48.66 13.67 -37.00
N GLU A 123 49.40 14.70 -37.40
CA GLU A 123 49.38 15.99 -36.71
C GLU A 123 48.13 16.78 -37.16
N ASP A 124 47.26 17.13 -36.21
CA ASP A 124 46.08 17.97 -36.45
C ASP A 124 46.33 19.40 -35.93
N PRO A 125 46.70 20.36 -36.80
CA PRO A 125 46.91 21.75 -36.42
C PRO A 125 45.64 22.39 -35.83
N TYR A 126 44.47 21.84 -36.16
CA TYR A 126 43.17 22.35 -35.76
C TYR A 126 42.57 21.57 -34.58
N PHE A 127 43.35 20.72 -33.89
CA PHE A 127 42.88 19.93 -32.75
C PHE A 127 42.11 20.77 -31.71
N ARG A 128 42.62 21.96 -31.38
CA ARG A 128 41.95 22.87 -30.43
C ARG A 128 40.59 23.34 -30.92
N VAL A 129 40.48 23.68 -32.21
CA VAL A 129 39.23 24.11 -32.84
C VAL A 129 38.23 22.95 -32.90
N ARG A 130 38.69 21.75 -33.28
CA ARG A 130 37.87 20.52 -33.26
C ARG A 130 37.34 20.24 -31.86
N GLN A 131 38.19 20.30 -30.83
CA GLN A 131 37.81 20.04 -29.45
C GLN A 131 36.78 21.08 -28.95
N GLN A 132 36.93 22.36 -29.30
CA GLN A 132 35.95 23.39 -28.96
C GLN A 132 34.59 23.13 -29.62
N LYS A 133 34.57 22.75 -30.91
CA LYS A 133 33.33 22.37 -31.60
C LYS A 133 32.66 21.16 -30.95
N GLN A 134 33.42 20.12 -30.61
CA GLN A 134 32.89 18.93 -29.93
C GLN A 134 32.31 19.28 -28.55
N LYS A 135 32.98 20.13 -27.77
CA LYS A 135 32.47 20.62 -26.48
C LYS A 135 31.17 21.42 -26.64
N ALA A 136 31.08 22.27 -27.68
CA ALA A 136 29.87 23.03 -27.97
C ALA A 136 28.69 22.11 -28.35
N GLN A 137 28.94 21.09 -29.19
CA GLN A 137 27.94 20.08 -29.56
C GLN A 137 27.45 19.29 -28.35
N LEU A 138 28.37 18.78 -27.51
CA LEU A 138 28.02 18.07 -26.28
C LEU A 138 27.20 18.94 -25.32
N LYS A 139 27.55 20.22 -25.20
CA LYS A 139 26.80 21.16 -24.38
C LYS A 139 25.37 21.36 -24.90
N GLN A 140 25.20 21.51 -26.22
CA GLN A 140 23.88 21.65 -26.85
C GLN A 140 23.02 20.41 -26.60
N TRP A 141 23.55 19.21 -26.84
CA TRP A 141 22.83 17.95 -26.59
C TRP A 141 22.42 17.77 -25.13
N LEU A 142 23.29 18.12 -24.18
CA LEU A 142 22.97 18.06 -22.76
C LEU A 142 21.83 19.01 -22.38
N ILE A 143 21.82 20.21 -22.96
CA ILE A 143 20.74 21.19 -22.73
C ILE A 143 19.43 20.65 -23.30
N GLU A 144 19.43 20.16 -24.55
CA GLU A 144 18.26 19.57 -25.20
C GLU A 144 17.70 18.39 -24.40
N GLN A 145 18.56 17.47 -23.97
CA GLN A 145 18.16 16.33 -23.14
C GLN A 145 17.55 16.77 -21.80
N GLN A 146 18.12 17.81 -21.18
CA GLN A 146 17.60 18.34 -19.92
C GLN A 146 16.24 19.03 -20.13
N THR A 147 16.06 19.77 -21.22
CA THR A 147 14.77 20.39 -21.56
C THR A 147 13.71 19.34 -21.83
N ASP A 148 14.03 18.30 -22.60
CA ASP A 148 13.10 17.22 -22.93
C ASP A 148 12.64 16.46 -21.68
N GLN A 149 13.59 16.11 -20.79
CA GLN A 149 13.25 15.51 -19.51
C GLN A 149 12.37 16.43 -18.65
N SER A 150 12.63 17.74 -18.66
CA SER A 150 11.82 18.69 -17.91
C SER A 150 10.40 18.81 -18.47
N ILE A 151 10.23 18.77 -19.79
CA ILE A 151 8.94 18.78 -20.48
C ILE A 151 8.18 17.50 -20.15
N GLN A 152 8.83 16.34 -20.24
CA GLN A 152 8.22 15.05 -19.92
C GLN A 152 7.76 14.98 -18.46
N ARG A 153 8.56 15.48 -17.50
CA ARG A 153 8.15 15.57 -16.09
C ARG A 153 6.95 16.49 -15.90
N ARG A 154 6.90 17.63 -16.59
CA ARG A 154 5.73 18.54 -16.55
C ARG A 154 4.49 17.86 -17.12
N GLN A 155 4.62 17.16 -18.25
CA GLN A 155 3.51 16.40 -18.83
C GLN A 155 3.00 15.29 -17.90
N GLN A 156 3.91 14.56 -17.24
CA GLN A 156 3.53 13.56 -16.23
C GLN A 156 2.74 14.20 -15.09
N LYS A 157 3.26 15.30 -14.50
CA LYS A 157 2.55 16.03 -13.44
C LYS A 157 1.15 16.49 -13.84
N LEU A 158 0.99 16.98 -15.08
CA LEU A 158 -0.32 17.38 -15.60
C LEU A 158 -1.27 16.18 -15.75
N LYS A 159 -0.77 15.02 -16.21
CA LYS A 159 -1.56 13.79 -16.30
C LYS A 159 -1.99 13.29 -14.92
N ASP A 160 -1.07 13.30 -13.96
CA ASP A 160 -1.34 12.88 -12.57
C ASP A 160 -2.38 13.81 -11.94
N TRP A 161 -2.24 15.12 -12.12
CA TRP A 161 -3.21 16.11 -11.64
C TRP A 161 -4.60 15.91 -12.27
N LEU A 162 -4.67 15.67 -13.58
CA LEU A 162 -5.94 15.40 -14.27
C LEU A 162 -6.58 14.09 -13.78
N HIS A 163 -5.77 13.07 -13.53
CA HIS A 163 -6.24 11.81 -12.97
C HIS A 163 -6.83 11.99 -11.57
N ASP A 164 -6.17 12.78 -10.71
CA ASP A 164 -6.69 13.08 -9.37
C ASP A 164 -7.98 13.90 -9.41
N GLN A 165 -8.09 14.88 -10.32
CA GLN A 165 -9.33 15.62 -10.57
C GLN A 165 -10.47 14.68 -10.98
N ASN A 166 -10.25 13.85 -12.00
CA ASN A 166 -11.24 12.87 -12.46
C ASN A 166 -11.65 11.90 -11.35
N ARG A 167 -10.72 11.46 -10.49
CA ARG A 167 -11.04 10.59 -9.36
C ARG A 167 -12.01 11.27 -8.40
N ILE A 168 -11.74 12.52 -8.04
CA ILE A 168 -12.61 13.32 -7.15
C ILE A 168 -14.00 13.51 -7.77
N GLU A 169 -14.07 13.83 -9.06
CA GLU A 169 -15.34 13.98 -9.77
C GLU A 169 -16.17 12.69 -9.77
N MET A 170 -15.53 11.53 -9.98
CA MET A 170 -16.20 10.23 -9.94
C MET A 170 -16.70 9.89 -8.53
N ASP A 171 -15.91 10.19 -7.49
CA ASP A 171 -16.31 9.99 -6.09
C ASP A 171 -17.51 10.88 -5.73
N ASN A 172 -17.50 12.16 -6.15
CA ASN A 172 -18.64 13.06 -5.95
C ASN A 172 -19.90 12.57 -6.65
N LYS A 173 -19.77 12.12 -7.91
CA LYS A 173 -20.90 11.56 -8.65
C LYS A 173 -21.44 10.28 -8.00
N ALA A 174 -20.58 9.45 -7.43
CA ALA A 174 -21.01 8.27 -6.69
C ALA A 174 -21.81 8.64 -5.43
N LEU A 175 -21.39 9.68 -4.70
CA LEU A 175 -22.11 10.20 -3.55
C LEU A 175 -23.48 10.77 -3.94
N GLU A 176 -23.56 11.53 -5.05
CA GLU A 176 -24.82 12.04 -5.58
C GLU A 176 -25.80 10.90 -5.90
N LEU A 177 -25.33 9.87 -6.62
CA LEU A 177 -26.14 8.70 -6.96
C LEU A 177 -26.60 7.94 -5.73
N GLN A 178 -25.73 7.76 -4.74
CA GLN A 178 -26.09 7.14 -3.47
C GLN A 178 -27.16 7.95 -2.73
N SER A 179 -27.03 9.28 -2.69
CA SER A 179 -28.01 10.15 -2.05
C SER A 179 -29.39 10.05 -2.72
N ALA A 180 -29.42 10.02 -4.06
CA ALA A 180 -30.64 9.86 -4.84
C ALA A 180 -31.27 8.47 -4.62
N GLU A 181 -30.47 7.40 -4.56
CA GLU A 181 -30.95 6.06 -4.25
C GLU A 181 -31.56 5.98 -2.84
N VAL A 182 -30.93 6.61 -1.84
CA VAL A 182 -31.48 6.66 -0.49
C VAL A 182 -32.80 7.42 -0.47
N GLN A 183 -32.90 8.53 -1.20
CA GLN A 183 -34.15 9.29 -1.32
C GLN A 183 -35.28 8.48 -1.97
N THR A 184 -35.00 7.75 -3.05
CA THR A 184 -36.02 6.90 -3.70
C THR A 184 -36.45 5.74 -2.80
N ARG A 185 -35.51 5.08 -2.11
CA ARG A 185 -35.83 4.04 -1.10
C ARG A 185 -36.71 4.60 0.01
N ASN A 186 -36.40 5.78 0.52
CA ASN A 186 -37.21 6.44 1.54
C ASN A 186 -38.61 6.79 1.03
N ALA A 187 -38.73 7.32 -0.19
CA ALA A 187 -40.02 7.63 -0.81
C ALA A 187 -40.88 6.37 -1.00
N VAL A 188 -40.28 5.26 -1.44
CA VAL A 188 -40.95 3.95 -1.54
C VAL A 188 -41.39 3.45 -0.16
N ALA A 189 -40.55 3.60 0.87
CA ALA A 189 -40.90 3.21 2.24
C ALA A 189 -42.07 4.05 2.79
N VAL A 190 -42.12 5.34 2.50
CA VAL A 190 -43.24 6.22 2.88
C VAL A 190 -44.51 5.83 2.13
N ALA A 191 -44.45 5.66 0.80
CA ALA A 191 -45.59 5.27 -0.02
C ALA A 191 -46.16 3.90 0.38
N THR A 192 -45.30 2.93 0.68
CA THR A 192 -45.73 1.60 1.18
C THR A 192 -46.38 1.69 2.55
N LYS A 193 -45.85 2.53 3.46
CA LYS A 193 -46.48 2.81 4.75
C LYS A 193 -47.87 3.44 4.59
N GLU A 194 -48.01 4.46 3.74
CA GLU A 194 -49.29 5.12 3.46
C GLU A 194 -50.31 4.16 2.85
N HIS A 195 -49.89 3.34 1.89
CA HIS A 195 -50.72 2.29 1.30
C HIS A 195 -51.19 1.29 2.36
N ASN A 196 -50.30 0.81 3.23
CA ASN A 196 -50.64 -0.09 4.32
C ASN A 196 -51.66 0.54 5.30
N LEU A 197 -51.50 1.83 5.62
CA LEU A 197 -52.46 2.57 6.45
C LEU A 197 -53.83 2.68 5.77
N ALA A 198 -53.87 3.00 4.48
CA ALA A 198 -55.10 3.06 3.69
C ALA A 198 -55.80 1.69 3.64
N MET A 199 -55.05 0.61 3.39
CA MET A 199 -55.56 -0.76 3.38
C MET A 199 -56.13 -1.17 4.75
N MET A 200 -55.48 -0.76 5.85
CA MET A 200 -55.99 -1.01 7.21
C MET A 200 -57.27 -0.23 7.49
N ALA A 201 -57.37 1.02 7.04
CA ALA A 201 -58.60 1.81 7.15
C ALA A 201 -59.74 1.20 6.32
N GLU A 202 -59.48 0.81 5.07
CA GLU A 202 -60.46 0.14 4.21
C GLU A 202 -60.91 -1.19 4.82
N LYS A 203 -59.98 -2.02 5.33
CA LYS A 203 -60.31 -3.26 6.03
C LYS A 203 -61.19 -2.99 7.25
N LYS A 204 -60.89 -1.94 8.04
CA LYS A 204 -61.72 -1.53 9.18
C LYS A 204 -63.12 -1.11 8.74
N HIS A 205 -63.25 -0.35 7.64
CA HIS A 205 -64.54 0.01 7.06
C HIS A 205 -65.31 -1.21 6.56
N ARG A 206 -64.65 -2.14 5.86
CA ARG A 206 -65.26 -3.42 5.44
C ARG A 206 -65.73 -4.23 6.63
N SER A 207 -64.92 -4.40 7.68
CA SER A 207 -65.35 -5.06 8.92
C SER A 207 -66.52 -4.38 9.62
N HIS A 208 -66.64 -3.04 9.51
CA HIS A 208 -67.79 -2.30 10.04
C HIS A 208 -69.05 -2.47 9.18
N LEU A 209 -68.90 -2.51 7.85
CA LEU A 209 -69.97 -2.83 6.90
C LEU A 209 -70.44 -4.28 7.05
N ASP A 210 -69.51 -5.23 7.19
CA ASP A 210 -69.79 -6.65 7.45
C ASP A 210 -70.50 -6.81 8.80
N GLY A 211 -70.09 -6.06 9.82
CA GLY A 211 -70.80 -5.98 11.12
C GLY A 211 -72.17 -5.29 11.07
N LEU A 212 -72.44 -4.46 10.06
CA LEU A 212 -73.76 -3.86 9.81
C LEU A 212 -74.66 -4.78 8.97
N THR A 213 -74.10 -5.62 8.08
CA THR A 213 -74.85 -6.68 7.39
C THR A 213 -75.13 -7.88 8.30
N GLU A 214 -74.30 -8.16 9.30
CA GLU A 214 -74.62 -9.14 10.36
C GLU A 214 -75.65 -8.61 11.37
N ALA A 215 -75.84 -7.29 11.49
CA ALA A 215 -76.90 -6.71 12.32
C ALA A 215 -78.32 -6.91 11.74
N ALA A 216 -78.44 -7.35 10.48
CA ALA A 216 -79.71 -7.72 9.84
C ALA A 216 -79.90 -9.24 9.68
N SER A 217 -78.95 -10.06 10.12
CA SER A 217 -79.08 -11.52 10.08
C SER A 217 -78.83 -12.13 11.46
N THR A 218 -79.92 -12.27 12.21
CA THR A 218 -80.23 -13.38 13.12
C THR A 218 -79.07 -13.98 13.93
N ARG A 219 -79.11 -13.73 15.25
CA ARG A 219 -78.73 -14.65 16.35
C ARG A 219 -77.71 -15.75 15.98
N VAL A 220 -76.41 -15.47 16.06
CA VAL A 220 -75.42 -16.51 16.46
C VAL A 220 -74.33 -15.82 17.27
N GLY A 221 -74.00 -16.41 18.43
CA GLY A 221 -73.18 -15.82 19.46
C GLY A 221 -71.77 -15.43 19.03
N VAL A 222 -71.32 -14.28 19.53
CA VAL A 222 -69.93 -13.86 19.57
C VAL A 222 -69.10 -14.91 20.32
N PRO A 223 -68.09 -15.56 19.70
CA PRO A 223 -67.12 -16.36 20.43
C PRO A 223 -66.10 -15.41 21.07
N GLY A 224 -66.49 -14.87 22.24
CA GLY A 224 -65.73 -13.88 22.97
C GLY A 224 -65.76 -14.12 24.47
N LEU A 225 -65.68 -15.37 24.93
CA LEU A 225 -65.38 -15.69 26.33
C LEU A 225 -64.53 -16.96 26.41
N ARG A 226 -63.43 -16.85 27.17
CA ARG A 226 -62.67 -17.92 27.83
C ARG A 226 -63.05 -19.36 27.43
N SER A 227 -62.26 -19.94 26.54
CA SER A 227 -61.97 -21.37 26.56
C SER A 227 -60.64 -21.61 25.89
N GLU A 228 -59.91 -22.51 26.54
CA GLU A 228 -58.79 -23.32 26.09
C GLU A 228 -58.26 -23.11 24.67
N ARG A 229 -56.93 -23.13 24.59
CA ARG A 229 -56.10 -23.20 23.38
C ARG A 229 -56.52 -24.36 22.47
N ILE A 230 -57.59 -24.22 21.72
CA ILE A 230 -57.95 -25.16 20.67
C ILE A 230 -58.14 -24.32 19.41
N ALA A 231 -57.07 -24.28 18.63
CA ALA A 231 -57.07 -23.60 17.34
C ALA A 231 -58.15 -24.25 16.45
N THR A 232 -58.98 -23.40 15.84
CA THR A 232 -59.96 -23.85 14.83
C THR A 232 -59.22 -24.56 13.69
N PRO A 233 -59.78 -25.67 13.14
CA PRO A 233 -59.07 -26.52 12.18
C PRO A 233 -58.64 -25.76 10.92
N GLU A 234 -59.41 -24.76 10.47
CA GLU A 234 -59.07 -23.88 9.34
C GLU A 234 -57.85 -23.01 9.61
N ARG A 235 -57.73 -22.47 10.83
CA ARG A 235 -56.60 -21.60 11.24
C ARG A 235 -55.30 -22.39 11.43
N LEU A 236 -55.40 -23.65 11.83
CA LEU A 236 -54.28 -24.60 11.81
C LEU A 236 -53.83 -24.89 10.39
N GLN A 237 -54.78 -25.05 9.46
CA GLN A 237 -54.48 -25.28 8.05
C GLN A 237 -53.76 -24.09 7.39
N GLU A 238 -54.20 -22.86 7.65
CA GLU A 238 -53.52 -21.65 7.21
C GLU A 238 -52.09 -21.54 7.77
N MET A 239 -51.91 -21.87 9.05
CA MET A 239 -50.60 -21.85 9.69
C MET A 239 -49.65 -22.90 9.10
N ILE A 240 -50.17 -24.10 8.77
CA ILE A 240 -49.41 -25.16 8.09
C ILE A 240 -49.02 -24.72 6.67
N LEU A 241 -49.92 -24.06 5.92
CA LEU A 241 -49.62 -23.53 4.59
C LEU A 241 -48.55 -22.43 4.64
N PHE A 242 -48.63 -21.55 5.63
CA PHE A 242 -47.64 -20.50 5.85
C PHE A 242 -46.27 -21.07 6.21
N GLN A 243 -46.20 -22.06 7.09
CA GLN A 243 -44.95 -22.76 7.43
C GLN A 243 -44.34 -23.46 6.20
N LYS A 244 -45.17 -24.12 5.37
CA LYS A 244 -44.72 -24.69 4.09
C LYS A 244 -44.19 -23.63 3.13
N HIS A 245 -44.80 -22.44 3.11
CA HIS A 245 -44.32 -21.32 2.32
C HIS A 245 -42.96 -20.81 2.82
N GLN A 246 -42.79 -20.64 4.14
CA GLN A 246 -41.51 -20.23 4.72
C GLN A 246 -40.38 -21.24 4.45
N MET A 247 -40.68 -22.54 4.49
CA MET A 247 -39.71 -23.57 4.12
C MET A 247 -39.27 -23.45 2.65
N LYS A 248 -40.22 -23.22 1.73
CA LYS A 248 -39.92 -23.04 0.30
C LYS A 248 -39.09 -21.77 0.04
N GLU A 249 -39.44 -20.68 0.71
CA GLU A 249 -38.68 -19.41 0.63
C GLU A 249 -37.25 -19.57 1.14
N LYS A 250 -37.07 -20.21 2.30
CA LYS A 250 -35.74 -20.48 2.85
C LYS A 250 -34.90 -21.33 1.88
N TRP A 251 -35.52 -22.32 1.25
CA TRP A 251 -34.86 -23.17 0.26
C TRP A 251 -34.44 -22.39 -1.01
N ARG A 252 -35.29 -21.45 -1.48
CA ARG A 252 -34.94 -20.54 -2.59
C ARG A 252 -33.73 -19.67 -2.26
N MET A 253 -33.74 -19.03 -1.08
CA MET A 253 -32.64 -18.18 -0.63
C MET A 253 -31.32 -18.95 -0.49
N GLU A 254 -31.35 -20.17 0.02
CA GLU A 254 -30.15 -21.02 0.12
C GLU A 254 -29.59 -21.38 -1.26
N MET A 255 -30.46 -21.67 -2.23
CA MET A 255 -30.03 -21.97 -3.60
C MET A 255 -29.45 -20.75 -4.32
N GLU A 256 -30.05 -19.57 -4.15
CA GLU A 256 -29.55 -18.32 -4.72
C GLU A 256 -28.17 -17.97 -4.14
N LYS A 257 -28.03 -18.06 -2.81
CA LYS A 257 -26.74 -17.87 -2.14
C LYS A 257 -25.67 -18.85 -2.60
N LYS A 258 -26.06 -20.10 -2.90
CA LYS A 258 -25.14 -21.09 -3.46
C LYS A 258 -24.68 -20.69 -4.87
N GLN A 259 -25.59 -20.23 -5.72
CA GLN A 259 -25.25 -19.74 -7.07
C GLN A 259 -24.33 -18.51 -7.02
N GLU A 260 -24.59 -17.57 -6.10
CA GLU A 260 -23.75 -16.39 -5.89
C GLU A 260 -22.34 -16.80 -5.45
N ASN A 261 -22.24 -17.71 -4.47
CA ASN A 261 -20.94 -18.25 -4.05
C ASN A 261 -20.19 -18.93 -5.20
N GLU A 262 -20.86 -19.76 -6.00
CA GLU A 262 -20.27 -20.40 -7.17
C GLU A 262 -19.79 -19.37 -8.21
N HIS A 263 -20.54 -18.29 -8.40
CA HIS A 263 -20.13 -17.19 -9.28
C HIS A 263 -18.87 -16.49 -8.75
N HIS A 264 -18.84 -16.19 -7.45
CA HIS A 264 -17.68 -15.58 -6.80
C HIS A 264 -16.45 -16.50 -6.91
N ASP A 265 -16.63 -17.81 -6.74
CA ASP A 265 -15.55 -18.79 -6.89
C ASP A 265 -14.97 -18.80 -8.30
N ARG A 266 -15.83 -18.76 -9.33
CA ARG A 266 -15.38 -18.68 -10.73
C ARG A 266 -14.58 -17.41 -11.00
N VAL A 267 -15.10 -16.25 -10.59
CA VAL A 267 -14.40 -14.96 -10.76
C VAL A 267 -13.05 -14.96 -10.05
N ARG A 268 -12.97 -15.51 -8.83
CA ARG A 268 -11.71 -15.63 -8.09
C ARG A 268 -10.70 -16.51 -8.83
N LEU A 269 -11.14 -17.66 -9.35
CA LEU A 269 -10.28 -18.59 -10.09
C LEU A 269 -9.79 -17.99 -11.42
N ASP A 270 -10.67 -17.33 -12.16
CA ASP A 270 -10.31 -16.68 -13.42
C ASP A 270 -9.35 -15.51 -13.18
N SER A 271 -9.60 -14.68 -12.16
CA SER A 271 -8.69 -13.63 -11.74
C SER A 271 -7.32 -14.19 -11.36
N ALA A 272 -7.26 -15.25 -10.55
CA ALA A 272 -6.00 -15.89 -10.17
C ALA A 272 -5.24 -16.44 -11.39
N ARG A 273 -5.97 -17.05 -12.34
CA ARG A 273 -5.40 -17.56 -13.59
C ARG A 273 -4.81 -16.44 -14.45
N THR A 274 -5.52 -15.33 -14.61
CA THR A 274 -5.02 -14.18 -15.38
C THR A 274 -3.78 -13.57 -14.74
N ALA A 275 -3.75 -13.42 -13.41
CA ALA A 275 -2.58 -12.93 -12.69
C ALA A 275 -1.35 -13.81 -12.91
N LEU A 276 -1.49 -15.13 -12.82
CA LEU A 276 -0.39 -16.09 -13.08
C LEU A 276 0.13 -16.01 -14.53
N LEU A 277 -0.75 -15.78 -15.51
CA LEU A 277 -0.35 -15.61 -16.90
C LEU A 277 0.45 -14.31 -17.09
N MET A 278 0.01 -13.22 -16.47
CA MET A 278 0.73 -11.94 -16.50
C MET A 278 2.10 -12.04 -15.84
N GLU A 279 2.19 -12.70 -14.68
CA GLU A 279 3.47 -12.93 -13.98
C GLU A 279 4.45 -13.74 -14.85
N ARG A 280 3.97 -14.81 -15.51
CA ARG A 280 4.77 -15.59 -16.45
C ARG A 280 5.25 -14.77 -17.64
N GLN A 281 4.40 -13.90 -18.19
CA GLN A 281 4.78 -13.00 -19.28
C GLN A 281 5.86 -12.01 -18.82
N GLN A 282 5.69 -11.39 -17.65
CA GLN A 282 6.66 -10.48 -17.08
C GLN A 282 8.00 -11.16 -16.79
N ALA A 283 7.98 -12.41 -16.31
CA ALA A 283 9.18 -13.21 -16.08
C ALA A 283 9.95 -13.50 -17.39
N ARG A 284 9.23 -13.80 -18.48
CA ARG A 284 9.84 -13.98 -19.81
C ARG A 284 10.50 -12.70 -20.31
N GLN A 285 9.79 -11.57 -20.22
CA GLN A 285 10.31 -10.25 -20.61
C GLN A 285 11.55 -9.87 -19.78
N SER A 286 11.48 -10.06 -18.46
CA SER A 286 12.61 -9.81 -17.56
C SER A 286 13.83 -10.67 -17.90
N LYS A 287 13.61 -11.95 -18.24
CA LYS A 287 14.67 -12.85 -18.68
C LYS A 287 15.31 -12.38 -19.99
N GLU A 288 14.49 -11.96 -20.96
CA GLU A 288 14.98 -11.44 -22.23
C GLU A 288 15.82 -10.17 -22.05
N LEU A 289 15.35 -9.22 -21.24
CA LEU A 289 16.10 -8.02 -20.87
C LEU A 289 17.44 -8.37 -20.22
N ARG A 290 17.45 -9.35 -19.31
CA ARG A 290 18.67 -9.81 -18.64
C ARG A 290 19.65 -10.45 -19.64
N CYS A 291 19.17 -11.32 -20.52
CA CYS A 291 20.01 -11.90 -21.57
C CYS A 291 20.58 -10.83 -22.51
N ASN A 292 19.81 -9.78 -22.82
CA ASN A 292 20.29 -8.66 -23.64
C ASN A 292 21.37 -7.85 -22.91
N LEU A 293 21.17 -7.57 -21.62
CA LEU A 293 22.19 -6.92 -20.78
C LEU A 293 23.48 -7.75 -20.69
N ASP A 294 23.35 -9.06 -20.49
CA ASP A 294 24.50 -9.95 -20.41
C ASP A 294 25.27 -9.96 -21.75
N ARG A 295 24.57 -10.02 -22.89
CA ARG A 295 25.17 -9.91 -24.22
C ARG A 295 25.90 -8.58 -24.41
N THR A 296 25.30 -7.46 -23.99
CA THR A 296 25.96 -6.15 -24.09
C THR A 296 27.19 -6.05 -23.18
N ASN A 297 27.10 -6.58 -21.96
CA ASN A 297 28.21 -6.58 -21.01
C ASN A 297 29.38 -7.41 -21.52
N VAL A 298 29.13 -8.55 -22.16
CA VAL A 298 30.17 -9.36 -22.81
C VAL A 298 30.87 -8.57 -23.92
N LYS A 299 30.13 -7.88 -24.79
CA LYS A 299 30.72 -7.03 -25.84
C LYS A 299 31.58 -5.91 -25.26
N ILE A 300 31.06 -5.19 -24.26
CA ILE A 300 31.79 -4.12 -23.58
C ILE A 300 33.06 -4.66 -22.92
N ALA A 301 33.00 -5.83 -22.28
CA ALA A 301 34.17 -6.45 -21.65
C ALA A 301 35.23 -6.87 -22.68
N GLN A 302 34.81 -7.37 -23.86
CA GLN A 302 35.71 -7.69 -24.97
C GLN A 302 36.37 -6.41 -25.50
N GLU A 303 35.59 -5.36 -25.79
CA GLU A 303 36.11 -4.07 -26.23
C GLU A 303 37.11 -3.48 -25.23
N GLN A 304 36.81 -3.54 -23.93
CA GLN A 304 37.74 -3.09 -22.89
C GLN A 304 39.02 -3.93 -22.81
N ARG A 305 38.92 -5.25 -23.08
CA ARG A 305 40.08 -6.14 -23.11
C ARG A 305 40.96 -5.85 -24.32
N GLU A 306 40.38 -5.59 -25.47
CA GLU A 306 41.11 -5.22 -26.70
C GLU A 306 41.73 -3.82 -26.61
N GLN A 307 41.05 -2.88 -25.95
CA GLN A 307 41.57 -1.53 -25.71
C GLN A 307 42.62 -1.47 -24.60
N ARG A 308 42.80 -2.53 -23.80
CA ARG A 308 43.86 -2.56 -22.79
C ARG A 308 45.21 -2.58 -23.51
N PRO A 309 46.05 -1.54 -23.36
CA PRO A 309 47.36 -1.54 -24.00
C PRO A 309 48.20 -2.69 -23.43
N ASP A 310 48.88 -3.42 -24.31
CA ASP A 310 49.90 -4.39 -23.91
C ASP A 310 51.01 -3.63 -23.17
N ILE A 311 50.99 -3.73 -21.84
CA ILE A 311 52.11 -3.30 -21.02
C ILE A 311 53.24 -4.30 -21.29
N ARG A 312 54.04 -4.04 -22.33
CA ARG A 312 55.24 -4.82 -22.62
C ARG A 312 56.12 -4.81 -21.36
N ARG A 313 56.58 -5.99 -20.93
CA ARG A 313 57.62 -6.09 -19.89
C ARG A 313 58.75 -5.13 -20.28
N GLY A 314 59.16 -4.29 -19.33
CA GLY A 314 60.26 -3.35 -19.55
C GLY A 314 61.44 -4.07 -20.18
N ARG A 315 61.84 -3.65 -21.39
CA ARG A 315 63.01 -4.18 -22.06
C ARG A 315 64.21 -3.46 -21.47
N ILE A 316 65.12 -4.22 -20.86
CA ILE A 316 66.42 -3.69 -20.47
C ILE A 316 67.25 -3.62 -21.75
N ASP A 317 67.51 -2.41 -22.23
CA ASP A 317 68.37 -2.19 -23.40
C ASP A 317 69.84 -2.41 -23.05
N GLU A 318 70.66 -2.78 -24.04
CA GLU A 318 72.10 -3.01 -23.86
C GLU A 318 72.84 -1.79 -23.29
N SER A 319 72.28 -0.59 -23.48
CA SER A 319 72.76 0.66 -22.87
C SER A 319 72.77 0.62 -21.33
N PHE A 320 71.90 -0.17 -20.71
CA PHE A 320 71.86 -0.38 -19.26
C PHE A 320 73.10 -1.14 -18.78
N PHE A 321 73.52 -2.16 -19.52
CA PHE A 321 74.67 -2.99 -19.14
C PHE A 321 76.00 -2.27 -19.37
N THR A 322 76.08 -1.37 -20.36
CA THR A 322 77.26 -0.52 -20.59
C THR A 322 77.47 0.57 -19.54
N GLN A 323 76.54 0.78 -18.60
CA GLN A 323 76.71 1.73 -17.50
C GLN A 323 77.56 1.16 -16.35
N PHE A 324 77.72 -0.16 -16.30
CA PHE A 324 78.50 -0.84 -15.26
C PHE A 324 79.95 -1.07 -15.74
N ASN A 325 80.92 -0.94 -14.82
CA ASN A 325 82.37 -1.13 -15.07
C ASN A 325 83.04 -0.11 -16.01
N THR A 326 82.49 1.10 -16.15
CA THR A 326 83.06 2.17 -17.00
C THR A 326 84.17 3.00 -16.33
N CYS A 327 84.44 2.79 -15.04
CA CYS A 327 85.49 3.51 -14.31
C CYS A 327 86.37 2.52 -13.53
N SER A 328 87.68 2.60 -13.71
CA SER A 328 88.67 1.81 -13.00
C SER A 328 88.90 2.43 -11.61
N ARG A 329 88.25 1.89 -10.59
CA ARG A 329 88.54 2.25 -9.20
C ARG A 329 88.98 1.03 -8.42
#